data_AF-A0A2E0FAX0-F1
#
_entry.id   AF-A0A2E0FAX0-F1
#
_cell.length_a   1.000
_cell.length_b   1.000
_cell.length_c   1.000
_cell.angle_alpha   90.00
_cell.angle_beta   90.00
_cell.angle_gamma   90.00
#
_symmetry.space_group_name_H-M   'P 1'
#
loop_
_entity.id
_entity.type
_entity.pdbx_description
1 polymer ?
#
loop_
_entity_poly.entity_id
_entity_poly.type
_entity_poly.pdbx_seq_one_letter_code
_entity_poly.pdbx_strand_id
1 'polypeptide(L)'
;MRLIFLYVFILISCESKVDTHQSNMELLDDVVNIHDELMVKMKDLKSLKNELTQDGVEPDNQLILELDNARSSMMKFMKKFSEDFQFDKYPMDRESYQDIDEKGLSIVNDKLKGQKKIVLEVSELFETSIANAEAAIKN
;
A
#
# COMPACT_ATOMS: atom_id res chain seq x y z
N MET A 1 24.03 -34.79 46.86
CA MET A 1 24.87 -34.13 45.84
C MET A 1 24.05 -33.95 44.58
N ARG A 2 24.16 -32.76 43.98
CA ARG A 2 23.39 -32.27 42.82
C ARG A 2 23.69 -33.08 41.56
N LEU A 3 22.67 -33.60 40.89
CA LEU A 3 22.75 -34.03 39.48
C LEU A 3 21.94 -33.03 38.67
N ILE A 4 22.65 -32.05 38.11
CA ILE A 4 22.12 -31.06 37.19
C ILE A 4 21.95 -31.76 35.84
N PHE A 5 20.71 -32.11 35.49
CA PHE A 5 20.35 -32.49 34.12
C PHE A 5 20.32 -31.21 33.28
N LEU A 6 21.42 -30.96 32.58
CA LEU A 6 21.57 -29.93 31.55
C LEU A 6 20.75 -30.38 30.32
N TYR A 7 19.46 -30.02 30.30
CA TYR A 7 18.66 -30.04 29.07
C TYR A 7 19.20 -28.93 28.16
N VAL A 8 20.14 -29.31 27.29
CA VAL A 8 20.51 -28.52 26.12
C VAL A 8 19.32 -28.57 25.17
N PHE A 9 18.40 -27.60 25.31
CA PHE A 9 17.50 -27.24 24.24
C PHE A 9 18.36 -26.68 23.11
N ILE A 10 18.70 -27.56 22.17
CA ILE A 10 19.16 -27.18 20.84
C ILE A 10 17.99 -26.40 20.25
N LEU A 11 18.06 -25.07 20.35
CA LEU A 11 17.27 -24.17 19.52
C LEU A 11 17.73 -24.42 18.09
N ILE A 12 17.04 -25.35 17.42
CA ILE A 12 17.00 -25.41 15.98
C ILE A 12 16.30 -24.12 15.57
N SER A 13 17.06 -23.03 15.46
CA SER A 13 16.64 -21.85 14.70
C SER A 13 16.49 -22.34 13.27
N CYS A 14 15.28 -22.80 12.94
CA CYS A 14 14.84 -22.93 11.57
C CYS A 14 14.68 -21.49 11.07
N GLU A 15 15.79 -20.84 10.73
CA GLU A 15 15.79 -19.62 9.94
C GLU A 15 15.29 -20.04 8.56
N SER A 16 13.97 -20.09 8.39
CA SER A 16 13.37 -20.27 7.07
C SER A 16 13.82 -19.06 6.27
N LYS A 17 14.81 -19.25 5.39
CA LYS A 17 15.08 -18.28 4.34
C LYS A 17 13.78 -18.12 3.57
N VAL A 18 13.07 -17.03 3.81
CA VAL A 18 11.92 -16.67 3.01
C VAL A 18 12.45 -16.47 1.60
N ASP A 19 11.92 -17.23 0.66
CA ASP A 19 12.25 -17.11 -0.75
C ASP A 19 11.94 -15.67 -1.22
N THR A 20 12.89 -15.02 -1.88
CA THR A 20 12.75 -13.61 -2.29
C THR A 20 11.60 -13.45 -3.29
N HIS A 21 11.30 -14.47 -4.10
CA HIS A 21 10.09 -14.50 -4.92
C HIS A 21 8.83 -14.51 -4.06
N GLN A 22 8.72 -15.40 -3.07
CA GLN A 22 7.58 -15.41 -2.14
C GLN A 22 7.39 -14.06 -1.42
N SER A 23 8.47 -13.45 -0.93
CA SER A 23 8.42 -12.12 -0.32
C SER A 23 7.92 -11.03 -1.29
N ASN A 24 8.30 -11.12 -2.57
CA ASN A 24 7.78 -10.22 -3.60
C ASN A 24 6.28 -10.40 -3.83
N MET A 25 5.79 -11.64 -3.84
CA MET A 25 4.35 -11.92 -4.03
C MET A 25 3.53 -11.36 -2.87
N GLU A 26 3.98 -11.56 -1.64
CA GLU A 26 3.31 -11.00 -0.44
C GLU A 26 3.28 -9.47 -0.48
N LEU A 27 4.39 -8.83 -0.83
CA LEU A 27 4.43 -7.36 -0.96
C LEU A 27 3.54 -6.85 -2.09
N LEU A 28 3.51 -7.54 -3.23
CA LEU A 28 2.64 -7.18 -4.34
C LEU A 28 1.16 -7.29 -3.94
N ASP A 29 0.77 -8.40 -3.30
CA ASP A 29 -0.59 -8.63 -2.82
C ASP A 29 -1.01 -7.56 -1.81
N ASP A 30 -0.13 -7.20 -0.86
CA ASP A 30 -0.37 -6.11 0.09
C ASP A 30 -0.63 -4.77 -0.63
N VAL A 31 0.20 -4.43 -1.63
CA VAL A 31 0.05 -3.18 -2.38
C VAL A 31 -1.26 -3.16 -3.16
N VAL A 32 -1.61 -4.26 -3.84
CA VAL A 32 -2.83 -4.38 -4.63
C VAL A 32 -4.08 -4.35 -3.74
N ASN A 33 -4.05 -5.02 -2.58
CA ASN A 33 -5.17 -5.00 -1.64
C ASN A 33 -5.44 -3.58 -1.13
N ILE A 34 -4.41 -2.84 -0.72
CA ILE A 34 -4.58 -1.44 -0.28
C ILE A 34 -5.08 -0.59 -1.46
N HIS A 35 -4.53 -0.77 -2.67
CA HIS A 35 -5.02 -0.08 -3.86
C HIS A 35 -6.53 -0.31 -4.06
N ASP A 36 -7.00 -1.54 -4.02
CA ASP A 36 -8.39 -1.89 -4.27
C ASP A 36 -9.33 -1.31 -3.21
N GLU A 37 -8.92 -1.33 -1.94
CA GLU A 37 -9.65 -0.66 -0.86
C GLU A 37 -9.78 0.86 -1.11
N LEU A 38 -8.69 1.52 -1.51
CA LEU A 38 -8.71 2.94 -1.84
C LEU A 38 -9.55 3.25 -3.09
N MET A 39 -9.59 2.35 -4.05
CA MET A 39 -10.45 2.49 -5.23
C MET A 39 -11.94 2.44 -4.88
N VAL A 40 -12.33 1.69 -3.84
CA VAL A 40 -13.70 1.74 -3.29
C VAL A 40 -13.95 3.10 -2.63
N LYS A 41 -13.05 3.55 -1.75
CA LYS A 41 -13.13 4.83 -1.02
C LYS A 41 -13.08 6.06 -1.93
N MET A 42 -12.63 5.91 -3.18
CA MET A 42 -12.65 6.98 -4.19
C MET A 42 -14.05 7.55 -4.43
N LYS A 43 -15.09 6.72 -4.26
CA LYS A 43 -16.49 7.16 -4.35
C LYS A 43 -16.84 8.08 -3.20
N ASP A 44 -16.35 7.79 -2.00
CA ASP A 44 -16.63 8.56 -0.78
C ASP A 44 -16.02 9.95 -0.90
N LEU A 45 -14.77 10.07 -1.36
CA LEU A 45 -14.14 11.37 -1.63
C LEU A 45 -14.98 12.25 -2.56
N LYS A 46 -15.52 11.65 -3.64
CA LYS A 46 -16.36 12.36 -4.61
C LYS A 46 -17.70 12.78 -3.99
N SER A 47 -18.33 11.89 -3.22
CA SER A 47 -19.61 12.16 -2.57
C SER A 47 -19.48 13.28 -1.54
N LEU A 48 -18.48 13.20 -0.65
CA LEU A 48 -18.19 14.20 0.37
C LEU A 48 -17.89 15.57 -0.25
N LYS A 49 -17.10 15.61 -1.32
CA LYS A 49 -16.83 16.85 -2.05
C LYS A 49 -18.12 17.50 -2.56
N ASN A 50 -18.98 16.69 -3.17
CA ASN A 50 -20.25 17.19 -3.71
C ASN A 50 -21.17 17.72 -2.61
N GLU A 51 -21.25 17.03 -1.48
CA GLU A 51 -22.04 17.43 -0.32
C GLU A 51 -21.55 18.77 0.24
N LEU A 52 -20.25 18.90 0.52
CA LEU A 52 -19.65 20.17 0.96
C LEU A 52 -19.93 21.32 -0.02
N THR A 53 -19.82 21.07 -1.32
CA THR A 53 -20.11 22.10 -2.33
C THR A 53 -21.59 22.47 -2.36
N GLN A 54 -22.50 21.52 -2.14
CA GLN A 54 -23.94 21.78 -2.02
C GLN A 54 -24.27 22.61 -0.79
N ASP A 55 -23.52 22.44 0.30
CA ASP A 55 -23.61 23.24 1.53
C ASP A 55 -22.94 24.63 1.39
N GLY A 56 -22.45 24.97 0.21
CA GLY A 56 -21.87 26.29 -0.09
C GLY A 56 -20.40 26.43 0.29
N VAL A 57 -19.69 25.33 0.55
CA VAL A 57 -18.23 25.36 0.74
C VAL A 57 -17.56 25.65 -0.60
N GLU A 58 -16.77 26.72 -0.62
CA GLU A 58 -16.08 27.18 -1.83
C GLU A 58 -15.04 26.16 -2.34
N PRO A 59 -14.81 26.05 -3.66
CA PRO A 59 -13.88 25.07 -4.24
C PRO A 59 -12.42 25.20 -3.80
N ASP A 60 -12.00 26.39 -3.36
CA ASP A 60 -10.66 26.67 -2.84
C ASP A 60 -10.54 26.45 -1.32
N ASN A 61 -11.62 26.05 -0.66
CA ASN A 61 -11.61 25.69 0.74
C ASN A 61 -10.70 24.47 0.98
N GLN A 62 -9.99 24.50 2.11
CA GLN A 62 -9.05 23.47 2.53
C GLN A 62 -9.67 22.05 2.51
N LEU A 63 -10.93 21.88 2.92
CA LEU A 63 -11.60 20.57 2.91
C LEU A 63 -11.76 20.00 1.49
N ILE A 64 -12.11 20.87 0.53
CA ILE A 64 -12.25 20.49 -0.88
C ILE A 64 -10.88 20.13 -1.46
N LEU A 65 -9.86 20.96 -1.17
CA LEU A 65 -8.49 20.75 -1.63
C LEU A 65 -7.89 19.46 -1.06
N GLU A 66 -8.20 19.11 0.18
CA GLU A 66 -7.76 17.87 0.82
C GLU A 66 -8.35 16.63 0.12
N LEU A 67 -9.66 16.63 -0.14
CA LEU A 67 -10.34 15.54 -0.87
C LEU A 67 -9.78 15.39 -2.31
N ASP A 68 -9.55 16.50 -3.01
CA ASP A 68 -8.93 16.50 -4.34
C ASP A 68 -7.48 16.04 -4.30
N ASN A 69 -6.72 16.44 -3.29
CA ASN A 69 -5.34 16.01 -3.11
C ASN A 69 -5.25 14.51 -2.88
N ALA A 70 -6.08 13.94 -1.98
CA ALA A 70 -6.15 12.50 -1.74
C ALA A 70 -6.42 11.74 -3.04
N ARG A 71 -7.45 12.14 -3.79
CA ARG A 71 -7.76 11.57 -5.12
C ARG A 71 -6.58 11.67 -6.08
N SER A 72 -5.93 12.83 -6.17
CA SER A 72 -4.80 13.05 -7.08
C SER A 72 -3.59 12.18 -6.71
N SER A 73 -3.36 11.97 -5.41
CA SER A 73 -2.26 11.15 -4.90
C SER A 73 -2.43 9.70 -5.29
N MET A 74 -3.65 9.16 -5.26
CA MET A 74 -3.93 7.82 -5.78
C MET A 74 -3.66 7.71 -7.28
N MET A 75 -4.05 8.70 -8.09
CA MET A 75 -3.76 8.70 -9.52
C MET A 75 -2.25 8.76 -9.82
N LYS A 76 -1.51 9.56 -9.03
CA LYS A 76 -0.04 9.63 -9.13
C LYS A 76 0.61 8.32 -8.73
N PHE A 77 0.11 7.68 -7.66
CA PHE A 77 0.56 6.35 -7.25
C PHE A 77 0.34 5.33 -8.37
N MET A 78 -0.88 5.21 -8.93
CA MET A 78 -1.18 4.28 -10.01
C MET A 78 -0.27 4.47 -11.22
N LYS A 79 -0.04 5.73 -11.62
CA LYS A 79 0.88 6.06 -12.71
C LYS A 79 2.29 5.57 -12.41
N LYS A 80 2.85 5.94 -11.26
CA LYS A 80 4.21 5.56 -10.87
C LYS A 80 4.35 4.05 -10.72
N PHE A 81 3.36 3.38 -10.14
CA PHE A 81 3.33 1.94 -9.99
C PHE A 81 3.38 1.25 -11.36
N SER A 82 2.60 1.72 -12.34
CA SER A 82 2.62 1.18 -13.70
C SER A 82 3.91 1.47 -14.48
N GLU A 83 4.63 2.54 -14.12
CA GLU A 83 5.96 2.84 -14.68
C GLU A 83 7.03 1.90 -14.10
N ASP A 84 6.94 1.58 -12.81
CA ASP A 84 7.85 0.65 -12.14
C ASP A 84 7.58 -0.82 -12.50
N PHE A 85 6.32 -1.18 -12.71
CA PHE A 85 5.85 -2.54 -12.94
C PHE A 85 4.89 -2.61 -14.13
N GLN A 86 5.41 -3.08 -15.27
CA GLN A 86 4.62 -3.31 -16.47
C GLN A 86 3.72 -4.53 -16.28
N PHE A 87 2.49 -4.46 -16.82
CA PHE A 87 1.45 -5.47 -16.60
C PHE A 87 1.85 -6.89 -17.09
N ASP A 88 2.65 -6.96 -18.15
CA ASP A 88 3.09 -8.20 -18.81
C ASP A 88 4.46 -8.70 -18.32
N LYS A 89 4.97 -8.16 -17.20
CA LYS A 89 6.28 -8.50 -16.66
C LYS A 89 6.22 -8.78 -15.17
N TYR A 90 7.22 -9.48 -14.67
CA TYR A 90 7.43 -9.65 -13.24
C TYR A 90 7.50 -8.28 -12.53
N PRO A 91 6.81 -8.08 -11.39
CA PRO A 91 6.07 -9.08 -10.60
C PRO A 91 4.58 -9.23 -10.97
N MET A 92 4.06 -8.46 -11.94
CA MET A 92 2.65 -8.52 -12.36
C MET A 92 2.31 -9.84 -13.05
N ASP A 93 3.18 -10.28 -13.97
CA ASP A 93 3.20 -11.67 -14.44
C ASP A 93 4.03 -12.51 -13.46
N ARG A 94 3.33 -13.21 -12.55
CA ARG A 94 3.94 -13.99 -11.47
C ARG A 94 4.81 -15.15 -11.98
N GLU A 95 4.54 -15.68 -13.17
CA GLU A 95 5.24 -16.84 -13.72
C GLU A 95 6.53 -16.46 -14.44
N SER A 96 6.65 -15.19 -14.87
CA SER A 96 7.83 -14.68 -15.59
C SER A 96 9.12 -14.54 -14.75
N TYR A 97 9.11 -14.99 -13.49
CA TYR A 97 10.26 -14.88 -12.59
C TYR A 97 11.38 -15.90 -12.85
N GLN A 98 11.11 -16.95 -13.64
CA GLN A 98 11.99 -18.12 -13.80
C GLN A 98 13.40 -17.78 -14.30
N ASP A 99 13.54 -16.74 -15.11
CA ASP A 99 14.81 -16.29 -15.68
C ASP A 99 15.47 -15.15 -14.87
N ILE A 100 14.91 -14.77 -13.72
CA ILE A 100 15.40 -13.68 -12.87
C ILE A 100 16.32 -14.24 -11.80
N ASP A 101 17.55 -13.71 -11.73
CA ASP A 101 18.49 -14.07 -10.68
C ASP A 101 18.10 -13.47 -9.31
N GLU A 102 18.69 -13.98 -8.24
CA GLU A 102 18.41 -13.52 -6.88
C GLU A 102 18.62 -12.00 -6.71
N LYS A 103 19.58 -11.43 -7.43
CA LYS A 103 19.84 -9.99 -7.41
C LYS A 103 18.68 -9.21 -8.04
N GLY A 104 18.15 -9.68 -9.17
CA GLY A 104 16.97 -9.12 -9.82
C GLY A 104 15.72 -9.22 -8.93
N LEU A 105 15.52 -10.37 -8.28
CA LEU A 105 14.42 -10.57 -7.33
C LEU A 105 14.52 -9.61 -6.14
N SER A 106 15.72 -9.38 -5.61
CA SER A 106 15.96 -8.42 -4.51
C SER A 106 15.71 -6.97 -4.92
N ILE A 107 16.07 -6.58 -6.15
CA ILE A 107 15.80 -5.23 -6.66
C ILE A 107 14.29 -4.99 -6.76
N VAL A 108 13.54 -5.98 -7.24
CA VAL A 108 12.07 -5.90 -7.29
C VAL A 108 11.48 -5.81 -5.88
N ASN A 109 12.04 -6.54 -4.92
CA ASN A 109 11.62 -6.49 -3.52
C ASN A 109 11.74 -5.09 -2.92
N ASP A 110 12.87 -4.43 -3.13
CA ASP A 110 13.10 -3.08 -2.63
C ASP A 110 12.16 -2.06 -3.29
N LYS A 111 11.87 -2.21 -4.59
CA LYS A 111 10.88 -1.39 -5.29
C LYS A 111 9.48 -1.60 -4.71
N LEU A 112 9.06 -2.85 -4.49
CA LEU A 112 7.76 -3.18 -3.92
C LEU A 112 7.60 -2.63 -2.49
N LYS A 113 8.65 -2.71 -1.66
CA LYS A 113 8.66 -2.05 -0.33
C LYS A 113 8.47 -0.53 -0.45
N GLY A 114 9.13 0.09 -1.42
CA GLY A 114 8.95 1.51 -1.74
C GLY A 114 7.52 1.85 -2.14
N GLN A 115 6.93 1.06 -3.04
CA GLN A 115 5.54 1.24 -3.47
C GLN A 115 4.54 1.00 -2.34
N LYS A 116 4.79 0.01 -1.48
CA LYS A 116 3.99 -0.23 -0.25
C LYS A 116 3.99 0.98 0.67
N LYS A 117 5.15 1.60 0.89
CA LYS A 117 5.22 2.83 1.69
C LYS A 117 4.38 3.95 1.05
N ILE A 118 4.50 4.14 -0.27
CA ILE A 118 3.75 5.20 -0.97
C ILE A 118 2.24 4.95 -0.89
N VAL A 119 1.76 3.73 -1.11
CA VAL A 119 0.31 3.45 -1.07
C VAL A 119 -0.26 3.60 0.35
N LEU A 120 0.53 3.32 1.39
CA LEU A 120 0.15 3.60 2.79
C LEU A 120 0.04 5.11 3.06
N GLU A 121 0.98 5.93 2.56
CA GLU A 121 0.88 7.39 2.65
C GLU A 121 -0.37 7.92 1.91
N VAL A 122 -0.74 7.33 0.77
CA VAL A 122 -2.00 7.66 0.09
C VAL A 122 -3.20 7.26 0.96
N SER A 123 -3.15 6.10 1.61
CA SER A 123 -4.22 5.65 2.51
C SER A 123 -4.44 6.62 3.67
N GLU A 124 -3.37 7.10 4.31
CA GLU A 124 -3.45 8.10 5.38
C GLU A 124 -4.08 9.41 4.90
N LEU A 125 -3.78 9.85 3.67
CA LEU A 125 -4.43 11.01 3.06
C LEU A 125 -5.93 10.77 2.87
N PHE A 126 -6.34 9.60 2.38
CA PHE A 126 -7.76 9.27 2.24
C PHE A 126 -8.48 9.33 3.59
N GLU A 127 -7.93 8.66 4.59
CA GLU A 127 -8.53 8.58 5.93
C GLU A 127 -8.67 9.96 6.57
N THR A 128 -7.62 10.77 6.51
CA THR A 128 -7.62 12.11 7.10
C THR A 128 -8.58 13.04 6.37
N SER A 129 -8.56 13.06 5.03
CA SER A 129 -9.43 13.93 4.24
C SER A 129 -10.91 13.55 4.37
N ILE A 130 -11.21 12.24 4.43
CA ILE A 130 -12.58 11.75 4.68
C ILE A 130 -13.04 12.16 6.07
N ALA A 131 -12.23 11.90 7.10
CA ALA A 131 -12.59 12.23 8.49
C ALA A 131 -12.84 13.73 8.68
N ASN A 132 -12.00 14.59 8.09
CA ASN A 132 -12.16 16.04 8.15
C ASN A 132 -13.45 16.50 7.47
N ALA A 133 -13.74 15.99 6.27
CA ALA A 133 -14.95 16.33 5.53
C ALA A 133 -16.22 15.88 6.27
N GLU A 134 -16.23 14.64 6.77
CA GLU A 134 -17.36 14.12 7.56
C GLU A 134 -17.57 14.92 8.86
N ALA A 135 -16.50 15.34 9.53
CA ALA A 135 -16.59 16.17 10.73
C ALA A 135 -17.20 17.55 10.40
N ALA A 136 -16.89 18.12 9.24
CA ALA A 136 -17.46 19.39 8.81
C ALA A 136 -18.96 19.28 8.48
N ILE A 137 -19.40 18.18 7.85
CA ILE A 137 -20.80 17.94 7.47
C ILE A 137 -21.70 17.65 8.68
N LYS A 138 -21.17 16.96 9.71
CA LYS A 138 -21.94 16.59 10.91
C LYS A 138 -22.22 17.77 11.85
N ASN A 139 -21.59 18.93 11.63
CA ASN A 139 -21.75 20.16 12.43
C ASN A 139 -22.73 21.12 11.75
#